data_AF-A0A0C3QT01-F1
#
_entry.id   AF-A0A0C3QT01-F1
#
_cell.length_a   1.000
_cell.length_b   1.000
_cell.length_c   1.000
_cell.angle_alpha   90.00
_cell.angle_beta   90.00
_cell.angle_gamma   90.00
#
_symmetry.space_group_name_H-M   'P 1'
#
loop_
_entity.id
_entity.type
_entity.pdbx_description
1 polymer ?
#
loop_
_entity_poly.entity_id
_entity_poly.type
_entity_poly.pdbx_seq_one_letter_code
_entity_poly.pdbx_strand_id
1 'polypeptide(L)'
;MIRLNWTRNDIHNAIISSEDNEIMYEVSTPSRSSSNNRVTTLTKLDKDSGKKIVTGEIAWKAMRSQAEVRFGSEDGEWILANEWLKNSKGLSTAKTFTAAEGVQYRWKLRNFKEHLTSAEDPPEGRSPSLAIFHSHVLKGPNGPADLEISPSVIPSLDYILVALLLFKLASI
;
A
#
# COMPACT_ATOMS: atom_id res chain seq x y z
N MET A 1 -10.73 -1.74 -14.86
CA MET A 1 -10.04 -1.46 -13.58
C MET A 1 -11.09 -1.28 -12.51
N ILE A 2 -10.80 -1.68 -11.28
CA ILE A 2 -11.63 -1.43 -10.10
C ILE A 2 -11.10 -0.14 -9.46
N ARG A 3 -11.99 0.72 -8.97
CA ARG A 3 -11.60 1.95 -8.28
C ARG A 3 -11.81 1.79 -6.79
N LEU A 4 -10.76 2.00 -6.00
CA LEU A 4 -10.83 2.02 -4.55
C LEU A 4 -10.72 3.47 -4.07
N ASN A 5 -11.77 3.96 -3.41
CA ASN A 5 -11.89 5.33 -2.93
C ASN A 5 -11.48 5.41 -1.46
N TRP A 6 -10.79 6.48 -1.10
CA TRP A 6 -10.45 6.77 0.29
C TRP A 6 -11.53 7.65 0.91
N THR A 7 -11.95 7.37 2.14
CA THR A 7 -12.93 8.23 2.83
C THR A 7 -12.36 9.57 3.28
N ARG A 8 -11.03 9.71 3.31
CA ARG A 8 -10.33 10.92 3.73
C ARG A 8 -9.14 11.23 2.81
N ASN A 9 -8.73 12.49 2.83
CA ASN A 9 -7.52 12.95 2.14
C ASN A 9 -6.23 12.60 2.88
N ASP A 10 -6.34 12.15 4.14
CA ASP A 10 -5.25 11.61 4.93
C ASP A 10 -5.19 10.10 4.75
N ILE A 11 -3.98 9.59 4.52
CA ILE A 11 -3.76 8.16 4.41
C ILE A 11 -3.72 7.43 5.76
N HIS A 12 -3.66 8.19 6.85
CA HIS A 12 -3.85 7.70 8.20
C HIS A 12 -5.34 7.69 8.55
N ASN A 13 -5.81 6.62 9.20
CA ASN A 13 -7.19 6.54 9.72
C ASN A 13 -8.24 6.74 8.63
N ALA A 14 -8.17 5.92 7.58
CA ALA A 14 -9.03 5.99 6.41
C ALA A 14 -9.65 4.64 6.06
N ILE A 15 -10.82 4.67 5.43
CA ILE A 15 -11.44 3.49 4.82
C ILE A 15 -11.14 3.56 3.32
N ILE A 16 -10.73 2.42 2.77
CA ILE A 16 -10.47 2.21 1.34
C ILE A 16 -11.53 1.23 0.86
N SER A 17 -12.43 1.65 -0.04
CA SER A 17 -13.48 0.76 -0.53
C SER A 17 -13.74 0.87 -2.04
N SER A 18 -14.17 -0.23 -2.64
CA SER A 18 -14.72 -0.22 -4.00
C SER A 18 -16.10 0.44 -4.03
N GLU A 19 -16.54 0.88 -5.20
CA GLU A 19 -17.84 1.56 -5.37
C GLU A 19 -19.03 0.69 -4.95
N ASP A 20 -18.93 -0.63 -5.15
CA ASP A 20 -19.92 -1.64 -4.75
C ASP A 20 -19.74 -2.14 -3.30
N ASN A 21 -18.71 -1.66 -2.59
CA ASN A 21 -18.30 -2.13 -1.26
C ASN A 21 -18.04 -3.65 -1.17
N GLU A 22 -17.74 -4.33 -2.28
CA GLU A 22 -17.27 -5.71 -2.27
C GLU A 22 -15.86 -5.82 -1.68
N ILE A 23 -15.06 -4.76 -1.84
CA ILE A 23 -13.73 -4.63 -1.28
C ILE A 23 -13.76 -3.50 -0.27
N MET A 24 -13.39 -3.79 0.99
CA MET A 24 -13.24 -2.76 2.00
C MET A 24 -12.06 -3.04 2.93
N TYR A 25 -11.25 -2.02 3.12
CA TYR A 25 -10.15 -1.99 4.07
C TYR A 25 -10.27 -0.79 5.00
N GLU A 26 -9.78 -0.96 6.22
CA GLU A 26 -9.60 0.08 7.21
C GLU A 26 -8.11 0.22 7.49
N VAL A 27 -7.57 1.43 7.34
CA VAL A 27 -6.23 1.79 7.76
C VAL A 27 -6.35 2.51 9.09
N SER A 28 -5.75 1.98 10.14
CA SER A 28 -5.71 2.61 11.46
C SER A 28 -4.27 2.95 11.85
N THR A 29 -4.01 4.20 12.22
CA THR A 29 -2.73 4.65 12.77
C THR A 29 -2.99 5.41 14.07
N PRO A 30 -2.54 4.92 15.24
CA PRO A 30 -2.66 5.62 16.51
C PRO A 30 -2.05 7.03 16.46
N SER A 31 -2.66 7.95 17.23
CA SER A 31 -2.21 9.34 17.30
C SER A 31 -0.76 9.46 17.75
N ARG A 32 -0.05 10.43 17.17
CA ARG A 32 1.38 10.72 17.36
C ARG A 32 1.78 11.05 18.80
N SER A 33 0.81 11.38 19.65
CA SER A 33 1.01 11.65 21.08
C SER A 33 1.33 10.39 21.91
N SER A 34 1.13 9.20 21.34
CA SER A 34 1.34 7.92 22.04
C SER A 34 2.58 7.20 21.51
N SER A 35 3.74 7.49 22.10
CA SER A 35 5.00 6.71 22.05
C SER A 35 5.80 6.66 20.73
N ASN A 36 7.10 6.39 20.87
CA ASN A 36 8.08 6.15 19.80
C ASN A 36 7.85 4.83 19.02
N ASN A 37 6.73 4.14 19.25
CA ASN A 37 6.35 2.86 18.63
C ASN A 37 4.86 2.90 18.24
N ARG A 38 4.55 3.48 17.07
CA ARG A 38 3.18 3.46 16.53
C ARG A 38 3.07 2.33 15.51
N VAL A 39 1.96 1.58 15.55
CA VAL A 39 1.68 0.53 14.56
C VAL A 39 0.56 1.01 13.65
N THR A 40 0.79 1.03 12.35
CA THR A 40 -0.29 1.21 11.37
C THR A 40 -0.83 -0.15 10.97
N THR A 41 -2.12 -0.36 11.15
CA THR A 41 -2.79 -1.63 10.87
C THR A 41 -3.67 -1.48 9.65
N LEU A 42 -3.53 -2.39 8.70
CA LEU A 42 -4.43 -2.57 7.56
C LEU A 42 -5.34 -3.76 7.86
N THR A 43 -6.64 -3.50 7.90
CA THR A 43 -7.66 -4.48 8.23
C THR A 43 -8.63 -4.63 7.07
N LYS A 44 -8.78 -5.83 6.53
CA LYS A 44 -9.79 -6.16 5.53
C LYS A 44 -11.10 -6.52 6.22
N LEU A 45 -12.23 -6.00 5.72
CA LEU A 45 -13.53 -6.50 6.13
C LEU A 45 -13.93 -7.65 5.19
N ASP A 46 -14.11 -8.83 5.77
CA ASP A 46 -14.74 -9.96 5.08
C ASP A 46 -16.25 -9.74 5.05
N LYS A 47 -16.81 -9.55 3.85
CA LYS A 47 -18.22 -9.20 3.69
C LYS A 47 -19.15 -10.34 4.07
N ASP A 48 -18.75 -11.58 3.77
CA ASP A 48 -19.57 -12.77 3.99
C ASP A 48 -19.75 -13.07 5.49
N SER A 49 -18.67 -12.97 6.27
CA SER A 49 -18.70 -13.24 7.71
C SER A 49 -18.85 -11.98 8.57
N GLY A 50 -18.69 -10.79 7.99
CA GLY A 50 -18.60 -9.51 8.71
C GLY A 50 -17.35 -9.38 9.58
N LYS A 51 -16.38 -10.31 9.47
CA LYS A 51 -15.19 -10.32 10.31
C LYS A 51 -14.14 -9.35 9.80
N LYS A 52 -13.48 -8.69 10.74
CA LYS A 52 -12.29 -7.88 10.48
C LYS A 52 -11.05 -8.77 10.54
N ILE A 53 -10.26 -8.78 9.46
CA ILE A 53 -9.05 -9.58 9.34
C ILE A 53 -7.88 -8.61 9.17
N VAL A 54 -6.92 -8.65 10.10
CA VAL A 54 -5.67 -7.89 9.94
C VAL A 54 -4.86 -8.52 8.82
N THR A 55 -4.59 -7.76 7.76
CA THR A 55 -3.88 -8.26 6.57
C THR A 55 -2.44 -7.78 6.51
N GLY A 56 -2.12 -6.70 7.22
CA GLY A 56 -0.75 -6.25 7.36
C GLY A 56 -0.58 -5.12 8.36
N GLU A 57 0.61 -5.04 8.91
CA GLU A 57 0.94 -4.05 9.93
C GLU A 57 2.31 -3.42 9.66
N ILE A 58 2.45 -2.14 10.00
CA ILE A 58 3.69 -1.39 9.90
C ILE A 58 4.03 -0.83 11.28
N ALA A 59 5.05 -1.38 11.92
CA ALA A 59 5.59 -0.86 13.17
C ALA A 59 6.59 0.26 12.86
N TRP A 60 6.19 1.49 13.15
CA TRP A 60 7.05 2.66 13.01
C TRP A 60 7.87 2.84 14.27
N LYS A 61 9.19 2.84 14.12
CA LYS A 61 10.15 3.17 15.19
C LYS A 61 10.54 4.65 15.14
N ALA A 62 11.31 5.09 16.13
CA ALA A 62 11.88 6.44 16.17
C ALA A 62 12.66 6.80 14.89
N MET A 63 13.46 5.86 14.37
CA MET A 63 14.07 5.99 13.04
C MET A 63 13.23 5.26 11.99
N ARG A 64 12.85 5.97 10.92
CA ARG A 64 12.06 5.38 9.82
C ARG A 64 12.75 4.22 9.11
N SER A 65 14.10 4.22 9.08
CA SER A 65 14.91 3.13 8.53
C SER A 65 14.75 1.82 9.30
N GLN A 66 14.24 1.87 10.54
CA GLN A 66 14.00 0.72 11.39
C GLN A 66 12.51 0.33 11.42
N ALA A 67 11.67 0.93 10.56
CA ALA A 67 10.28 0.51 10.45
C ALA A 67 10.23 -0.98 10.05
N GLU A 68 9.31 -1.71 10.63
CA GLU A 68 9.09 -3.13 10.36
C GLU A 68 7.70 -3.33 9.77
N VAL A 69 7.55 -4.37 8.96
CA VAL A 69 6.29 -4.78 8.36
C VAL A 69 6.04 -6.25 8.66
N ARG A 70 4.79 -6.62 8.89
CA ARG A 70 4.37 -8.03 8.93
C ARG A 70 3.08 -8.24 8.16
N PHE A 71 2.89 -9.49 7.73
CA PHE A 71 1.72 -9.97 6.99
C PHE A 71 1.22 -11.26 7.63
N GLY A 72 -0.07 -11.54 7.48
CA GLY A 72 -0.73 -12.59 8.25
C GLY A 72 -1.10 -12.10 9.65
N SER A 73 -1.87 -12.90 10.39
CA SER A 73 -2.35 -12.62 11.75
C SER A 73 -1.20 -12.39 12.75
N GLU A 74 -1.50 -12.36 14.05
CA GLU A 74 -0.56 -12.01 15.13
C GLU A 74 0.78 -12.77 15.10
N ASP A 75 0.83 -13.95 14.48
CA ASP A 75 2.00 -14.83 14.35
C ASP A 75 2.94 -14.49 13.17
N GLY A 76 2.62 -13.47 12.36
CA GLY A 76 3.45 -13.04 11.24
C GLY A 76 4.81 -12.50 11.70
N GLU A 77 5.88 -12.90 11.02
CA GLU A 77 7.24 -12.40 11.29
C GLU A 77 7.36 -10.92 10.92
N TRP A 78 7.98 -10.14 11.81
CA TRP A 78 8.35 -8.76 11.52
C TRP A 78 9.60 -8.71 10.65
N ILE A 79 9.48 -8.08 9.49
CA ILE A 79 10.57 -7.90 8.53
C ILE A 79 10.89 -6.41 8.46
N LEU A 80 12.17 -6.05 8.35
CA LEU A 80 12.52 -4.65 8.15
C LEU A 80 11.90 -4.12 6.84
N ALA A 81 11.26 -2.96 6.91
CA ALA A 81 10.53 -2.38 5.79
C ALA A 81 11.46 -2.06 4.60
N ASN A 82 12.73 -1.75 4.85
CA ASN A 82 13.73 -1.53 3.79
C ASN A 82 14.24 -2.84 3.16
N GLU A 83 14.16 -3.96 3.87
CA GLU A 83 14.45 -5.29 3.36
C GLU A 83 13.28 -5.83 2.54
N TRP A 84 12.05 -5.55 2.96
CA TRP A 84 10.86 -5.97 2.23
C TRP A 84 10.55 -5.07 1.01
N LEU A 85 10.60 -3.74 1.18
CA LEU A 85 10.34 -2.74 0.14
C LEU A 85 11.67 -2.11 -0.33
N LYS A 86 12.35 -2.83 -1.22
CA LYS A 86 13.71 -2.53 -1.68
C LYS A 86 13.74 -1.39 -2.69
N ASN A 87 14.79 -0.57 -2.67
CA ASN A 87 15.08 0.33 -3.79
C ASN A 87 15.34 -0.48 -5.07
N SER A 88 14.79 -0.03 -6.20
CA SER A 88 15.24 -0.52 -7.50
C SER A 88 16.71 -0.13 -7.72
N LYS A 89 17.44 -0.93 -8.52
CA LYS A 89 18.86 -0.68 -8.82
C LYS A 89 19.06 0.72 -9.43
N GLY A 90 20.15 1.40 -9.05
CA GLY A 90 20.54 2.71 -9.58
C GLY A 90 19.95 3.91 -8.82
N LEU A 91 19.82 5.05 -9.51
CA LEU A 91 19.32 6.33 -8.95
C LEU A 91 17.78 6.43 -8.94
N SER A 92 17.08 5.32 -9.09
CA SER A 92 15.62 5.31 -9.22
C SER A 92 14.94 5.37 -7.85
N THR A 93 13.92 6.22 -7.72
CA THR A 93 13.04 6.28 -6.55
C THR A 93 12.01 5.15 -6.50
N ALA A 94 11.99 4.27 -7.51
CA ALA A 94 11.10 3.14 -7.54
C ALA A 94 11.44 2.12 -6.43
N LYS A 95 10.39 1.52 -5.89
CA LYS A 95 10.48 0.52 -4.83
C LYS A 95 9.88 -0.80 -5.30
N THR A 96 10.56 -1.90 -5.02
CA THR A 96 10.16 -3.25 -5.40
C THR A 96 9.85 -4.06 -4.14
N PHE A 97 8.80 -4.87 -4.18
CA PHE A 97 8.44 -5.80 -3.10
C PHE A 97 7.95 -7.12 -3.68
N THR A 98 7.95 -8.15 -2.85
CA THR A 98 7.43 -9.47 -3.17
C THR A 98 6.11 -9.66 -2.43
N ALA A 99 5.04 -9.99 -3.16
CA ALA A 99 3.74 -10.33 -2.61
C ALA A 99 3.65 -11.83 -2.29
N ALA A 100 2.45 -12.30 -1.94
CA ALA A 100 2.15 -13.73 -1.87
C ALA A 100 2.59 -14.48 -3.14
N GLU A 101 2.96 -15.74 -2.98
CA GLU A 101 3.40 -16.64 -4.07
C GLU A 101 4.67 -16.21 -4.82
N GLY A 102 5.43 -15.24 -4.28
CA GLY A 102 6.71 -14.84 -4.84
C GLY A 102 6.62 -13.83 -5.99
N VAL A 103 5.42 -13.36 -6.33
CA VAL A 103 5.22 -12.37 -7.41
C VAL A 103 5.81 -11.02 -6.99
N GLN A 104 6.63 -10.44 -7.86
CA GLN A 104 7.29 -9.17 -7.59
C GLN A 104 6.61 -8.01 -8.30
N TYR A 105 6.41 -6.92 -7.55
CA TYR A 105 5.83 -5.69 -8.06
C TYR A 105 6.72 -4.49 -7.78
N ARG A 106 6.52 -3.42 -8.57
CA ARG A 106 7.33 -2.19 -8.50
C ARG A 106 6.42 -0.96 -8.47
N TRP A 107 6.49 -0.21 -7.37
CA TRP A 107 5.92 1.15 -7.28
C TRP A 107 6.92 2.16 -7.83
N LYS A 108 6.45 3.07 -8.71
CA LYS A 108 7.27 4.15 -9.27
C LYS A 108 6.45 5.41 -9.51
N LEU A 109 7.08 6.57 -9.39
CA LEU A 109 6.46 7.85 -9.73
C LEU A 109 6.54 8.06 -11.25
N ARG A 110 5.39 8.31 -11.90
CA ARG A 110 5.29 8.68 -13.32
C ARG A 110 4.24 9.78 -13.46
N ASN A 111 4.61 10.89 -14.11
CA ASN A 111 3.70 12.02 -14.32
C ASN A 111 3.01 12.47 -13.02
N PHE A 112 3.79 12.55 -11.93
CA PHE A 112 3.35 12.86 -10.57
C PHE A 112 2.38 11.85 -9.93
N LYS A 113 2.01 10.76 -10.60
CA LYS A 113 1.19 9.68 -10.04
C LYS A 113 2.06 8.49 -9.66
N GLU A 114 1.64 7.74 -8.66
CA GLU A 114 2.30 6.49 -8.28
C GLU A 114 1.69 5.35 -9.08
N HIS A 115 2.53 4.64 -9.84
CA HIS A 115 2.15 3.52 -10.68
C HIS A 115 2.75 2.23 -10.14
N LEU A 116 1.92 1.20 -10.01
CA LEU A 116 2.35 -0.17 -9.77
C LEU A 116 2.55 -0.86 -11.11
N THR A 117 3.67 -1.53 -11.31
CA THR A 117 3.91 -2.44 -12.43
C THR A 117 4.41 -3.79 -11.94
N SER A 118 4.45 -4.79 -12.82
CA SER A 118 5.33 -5.95 -12.59
C SER A 118 6.76 -5.46 -12.37
N ALA A 119 7.51 -6.15 -11.49
CA ALA A 119 8.93 -5.89 -11.30
C ALA A 119 9.78 -6.43 -12.45
N GLU A 120 9.26 -7.40 -13.20
CA GLU A 120 9.89 -7.85 -14.44
C GLU A 120 9.67 -6.79 -15.52
N ASP A 121 10.77 -6.32 -16.10
CA ASP A 121 10.72 -5.44 -17.24
C ASP A 121 10.47 -6.31 -18.48
N PRO A 122 9.41 -6.07 -19.28
CA PRO A 122 9.11 -6.90 -20.43
C PRO A 122 10.25 -6.81 -21.46
N PRO A 123 10.49 -7.88 -22.25
CA PRO A 123 11.52 -7.88 -23.28
C PRO A 123 11.30 -6.78 -24.32
N GLU A 124 10.05 -6.35 -24.53
CA GLU A 124 9.71 -5.22 -25.39
C GLU A 124 8.78 -4.23 -24.65
N GLY A 125 9.18 -2.96 -24.66
CA GLY A 125 8.33 -1.86 -24.22
C GLY A 125 8.24 -1.63 -22.71
N ARG A 126 7.14 -1.03 -22.27
CA ARG A 126 6.94 -0.56 -20.90
C ARG A 126 5.89 -1.44 -20.22
N SER A 127 6.19 -1.96 -19.03
CA SER A 127 5.21 -2.74 -18.26
C SER A 127 3.93 -1.91 -18.06
N PRO A 128 2.75 -2.48 -18.35
CA PRO A 128 1.48 -1.81 -18.12
C PRO A 128 1.30 -1.53 -16.63
N SER A 129 0.58 -0.46 -16.31
CA SER A 129 0.24 -0.14 -14.93
C SER A 129 -0.84 -1.10 -14.43
N LEU A 130 -0.51 -1.85 -13.38
CA LEU A 130 -1.42 -2.76 -12.69
C LEU A 130 -2.23 -2.03 -11.62
N ALA A 131 -1.71 -0.92 -11.11
CA ALA A 131 -2.45 0.01 -10.27
C ALA A 131 -1.92 1.44 -10.47
N ILE A 132 -2.78 2.42 -10.24
CA ILE A 132 -2.45 3.86 -10.30
C ILE A 132 -3.08 4.52 -9.09
N PHE A 133 -2.25 5.10 -8.23
CA PHE A 133 -2.72 5.91 -7.11
C PHE A 133 -2.80 7.37 -7.54
N HIS A 134 -3.93 8.00 -7.26
CA HIS A 134 -4.18 9.40 -7.55
C HIS A 134 -4.32 10.16 -6.23
N SER A 135 -3.20 10.76 -5.80
CA SER A 135 -3.15 11.61 -4.61
C SER A 135 -4.12 12.79 -4.69
N HIS A 136 -4.73 13.15 -3.54
CA HIS A 136 -5.61 14.32 -3.44
C HIS A 136 -4.88 15.64 -3.81
N VAL A 137 -3.58 15.74 -3.50
CA VAL A 137 -2.77 16.96 -3.74
C VAL A 137 -2.79 17.37 -5.21
N LEU A 138 -2.88 16.40 -6.13
CA LEU A 138 -2.92 16.64 -7.57
C LEU A 138 -4.34 16.83 -8.12
N LYS A 139 -5.37 16.51 -7.33
CA LYS A 139 -6.79 16.69 -7.69
C LYS A 139 -7.37 18.02 -7.18
N GLY A 140 -6.60 18.79 -6.42
CA GLY A 140 -7.09 20.02 -5.79
C GLY A 140 -8.22 19.74 -4.78
N PRO A 141 -9.09 20.72 -4.47
CA PRO A 141 -10.19 20.54 -3.51
C PRO A 141 -11.31 19.57 -3.95
N ASN A 142 -11.20 18.95 -5.13
CA ASN A 142 -12.34 18.32 -5.83
C ASN A 142 -12.44 16.78 -5.73
N GLY A 143 -11.78 16.13 -4.78
CA GLY A 143 -12.13 14.73 -4.47
C GLY A 143 -11.10 13.97 -3.65
N PRO A 144 -11.52 12.88 -2.98
CA PRO A 144 -10.63 12.04 -2.20
C PRO A 144 -9.56 11.36 -3.08
N ALA A 145 -8.50 10.89 -2.42
CA ALA A 145 -7.55 10.00 -3.06
C ALA A 145 -8.25 8.72 -3.55
N ASP A 146 -7.79 8.17 -4.66
CA ASP A 146 -8.24 6.86 -5.13
C ASP A 146 -7.09 6.04 -5.70
N LEU A 147 -7.35 4.74 -5.79
CA LEU A 147 -6.47 3.74 -6.36
C LEU A 147 -7.25 3.00 -7.45
N GLU A 148 -6.86 3.20 -8.70
CA GLU A 148 -7.31 2.36 -9.81
C GLU A 148 -6.48 1.08 -9.81
N ILE A 149 -7.13 -0.08 -9.84
CA ILE A 149 -6.44 -1.37 -9.76
C ILE A 149 -6.94 -2.36 -10.82
N SER A 150 -6.02 -3.12 -11.39
CA SER A 150 -6.32 -4.24 -12.28
C SER A 150 -6.90 -5.41 -11.48
N PRO A 151 -7.98 -6.07 -11.95
CA PRO A 151 -8.49 -7.29 -11.33
C PRO A 151 -7.43 -8.38 -11.16
N SER A 152 -6.43 -8.42 -12.05
CA SER A 152 -5.35 -9.42 -12.04
C SER A 152 -4.47 -9.38 -10.78
N VAL A 153 -4.47 -8.29 -10.03
CA VAL A 153 -3.64 -8.13 -8.82
C VAL A 153 -4.45 -8.07 -7.52
N ILE A 154 -5.76 -8.30 -7.61
CA ILE A 154 -6.65 -8.39 -6.44
C ILE A 154 -6.19 -9.44 -5.43
N PRO A 155 -5.71 -10.65 -5.84
CA PRO A 155 -5.16 -11.61 -4.88
C PRO A 155 -3.96 -11.09 -4.08
N SER A 156 -3.23 -10.10 -4.60
CA SER A 156 -2.09 -9.47 -3.94
C SER A 156 -2.41 -8.12 -3.29
N LEU A 157 -3.69 -7.73 -3.21
CA LEU A 157 -4.11 -6.38 -2.82
C LEU A 157 -3.57 -5.96 -1.44
N ASP A 158 -3.55 -6.88 -0.47
CA ASP A 158 -3.06 -6.62 0.88
C ASP A 158 -1.62 -6.11 0.87
N TYR A 159 -0.73 -6.82 0.16
CA TYR A 159 0.68 -6.45 -0.02
C TYR A 159 0.82 -5.13 -0.79
N ILE A 160 0.00 -4.94 -1.82
CA ILE A 160 0.00 -3.72 -2.64
C ILE A 160 -0.34 -2.48 -1.81
N LEU A 161 -1.37 -2.57 -0.96
CA LEU A 161 -1.79 -1.49 -0.08
C LEU A 161 -0.73 -1.19 0.99
N VAL A 162 -0.15 -2.21 1.63
CA VAL A 162 0.94 -2.02 2.60
C VAL A 162 2.16 -1.38 1.94
N ALA A 163 2.54 -1.83 0.74
CA ALA A 163 3.62 -1.22 -0.03
C ALA A 163 3.31 0.25 -0.37
N LEU A 164 2.09 0.57 -0.77
CA LEU A 164 1.67 1.94 -1.05
C LEU A 164 1.73 2.81 0.21
N LEU A 165 1.25 2.30 1.36
CA LEU A 165 1.33 2.99 2.64
C LEU A 165 2.78 3.28 3.03
N LEU A 166 3.67 2.28 2.96
CA LEU A 166 5.10 2.47 3.20
C LEU A 166 5.72 3.49 2.21
N PHE A 167 5.41 3.36 0.92
CA PHE A 167 5.90 4.26 -0.12
C PHE A 167 5.48 5.71 0.15
N LYS A 168 4.26 5.96 0.59
CA LYS A 168 3.73 7.30 0.87
C LYS A 168 4.16 7.86 2.22
N LEU A 169 4.24 7.02 3.26
CA LEU A 169 4.50 7.45 4.63
C LEU A 169 6.00 7.57 4.95
N ALA A 170 6.85 6.79 4.28
CA ALA A 170 8.29 6.83 4.49
C ALA A 170 9.01 7.87 3.61
N SER A 171 8.38 8.42 2.57
CA SER A 171 9.02 9.31 1.58
C SER A 171 9.03 10.81 1.96
N ILE A 172 9.21 11.15 3.24
CA ILE A 172 9.39 12.55 3.70
C ILE A 172 10.61 12.64 4.61
#